data_AF-A0AAU1F8Y3-F1
#
_entry.id   AF-A0AAU1F8Y3-F1
#
_cell.length_a   1.000
_cell.length_b   1.000
_cell.length_c   1.000
_cell.angle_alpha   90.00
_cell.angle_beta   90.00
_cell.angle_gamma   90.00
#
_symmetry.space_group_name_H-M   'P 1'
#
loop_
_entity.id
_entity.type
_entity.pdbx_description
1 polymer ?
#
loop_
_entity_poly.entity_id
_entity_poly.type
_entity_poly.pdbx_seq_one_letter_code
_entity_poly.pdbx_strand_id
1 'polypeptide(L)'
;MAKTALHRPSDLGTAPLLTSLAELLRAWLPRQRWFAGKGRPVTDLSLISTTELYPGCLHLLVRTEHLGPPAHGGPGTPPPDDCYQLLVGVRDVLPPRLAHAVIGRASAGPLADLIVYDALHDPRAAGLLLERLRRPGTVGPLRFERDTRVTVPAGLAPRLLDAEQSNTSLVYGDSFILKIFRRVQPGINPDLEVPWALARQGCSRVPAPAAWFRTSRPQEATLGVLQPYLREAADGWTLALESLALGREFTEEAYELGRATAEVHLALASAFPVDVPSPRQNNRLAAAMSERLDAAVRSVPELRPHAPGLRSAFDALAALDGAVRPAQRIHGDLHLGQVLRAGQQWSVIDFEGEPARPLTERRRVQSPVRDVAGMLRSFDYAARSRHPWRPEWAQSCREAYCAGYAAEAAWDPREEPELLRAYETDRAVYEVLYEARHRPDWLPVPMAAVRRLAERC
;
A
#
# COMPACT_ATOMS: atom_id res chain seq x y z
N MET A 1 21.02 -49.81 6.55
CA MET A 1 19.80 -48.98 6.56
C MET A 1 19.67 -48.28 7.90
N ALA A 2 20.34 -47.13 8.05
CA ALA A 2 20.13 -46.26 9.20
C ALA A 2 19.13 -45.19 8.76
N LYS A 3 17.94 -45.16 9.36
CA LYS A 3 17.04 -44.00 9.29
C LYS A 3 17.75 -42.86 10.00
N THR A 4 18.50 -42.05 9.27
CA THR A 4 18.97 -40.76 9.76
C THR A 4 17.72 -39.96 10.10
N ALA A 5 17.49 -39.73 11.40
CA ALA A 5 16.42 -38.87 11.85
C ALA A 5 16.67 -37.49 11.24
N LEU A 6 15.84 -37.10 10.26
CA LEU A 6 15.80 -35.73 9.76
C LEU A 6 15.54 -34.84 10.98
N HIS A 7 16.55 -34.09 11.42
CA HIS A 7 16.36 -33.05 12.42
C HIS A 7 15.22 -32.15 11.95
N ARG A 8 14.22 -31.93 12.81
CA ARG A 8 13.12 -31.05 12.44
C ARG A 8 13.69 -29.66 12.17
N PRO A 9 13.33 -29.02 11.05
CA PRO A 9 13.81 -27.68 10.73
C PRO A 9 13.57 -26.65 11.85
N SER A 10 12.56 -26.86 12.71
CA SER A 10 12.26 -26.04 13.90
C SER A 10 13.38 -25.94 14.93
N ASP A 11 14.24 -26.95 15.06
CA ASP A 11 15.22 -27.05 16.14
C ASP A 11 16.57 -26.40 15.75
N LEU A 12 16.66 -25.91 14.52
CA LEU A 12 17.85 -25.29 13.96
C LEU A 12 17.83 -23.78 14.24
N GLY A 13 18.92 -23.28 14.85
CA GLY A 13 19.13 -21.85 15.02
C GLY A 13 19.18 -21.11 13.68
N THR A 14 19.12 -19.77 13.73
CA THR A 14 19.11 -18.93 12.52
C THR A 14 20.39 -19.06 11.67
N ALA A 15 21.56 -19.22 12.31
CA ALA A 15 22.84 -19.30 11.59
C ALA A 15 22.97 -20.56 10.70
N PRO A 16 22.72 -21.79 11.17
CA PRO A 16 22.72 -22.98 10.30
C PRO A 16 21.75 -22.88 9.12
N LEU A 17 20.53 -22.38 9.35
CA LEU A 17 19.55 -22.23 8.26
C LEU A 17 19.97 -21.17 7.25
N LEU A 18 20.59 -20.08 7.70
CA LEU A 18 21.12 -19.05 6.80
C LEU A 18 22.17 -19.64 5.85
N THR A 19 23.01 -20.58 6.31
CA THR A 19 23.97 -21.29 5.44
C THR A 19 23.27 -22.00 4.26
N SER A 20 22.10 -22.58 4.47
CA SER A 20 21.33 -23.21 3.41
C SER A 20 20.61 -22.24 2.47
N LEU A 21 20.24 -21.06 2.97
CA LEU A 21 19.31 -20.16 2.29
C LEU A 21 19.96 -18.92 1.67
N ALA A 22 21.14 -18.51 2.15
CA ALA A 22 21.75 -17.21 1.80
C ALA A 22 21.93 -17.04 0.30
N GLU A 23 22.56 -17.99 -0.40
CA GLU A 23 22.79 -17.91 -1.84
C GLU A 23 21.47 -17.88 -2.62
N LEU A 24 20.55 -18.78 -2.27
CA LEU A 24 19.23 -18.89 -2.90
C LEU A 24 18.43 -17.58 -2.79
N LEU A 25 18.37 -17.01 -1.58
CA LEU A 25 17.62 -15.79 -1.32
C LEU A 25 18.28 -14.55 -1.93
N ARG A 26 19.62 -14.45 -1.95
CA ARG A 26 20.34 -13.34 -2.62
C ARG A 26 20.01 -13.30 -4.11
N ALA A 27 19.87 -14.46 -4.75
CA ALA A 27 19.51 -14.55 -6.16
C ALA A 27 18.01 -14.36 -6.42
N TRP A 28 17.15 -14.82 -5.50
CA TRP A 28 15.70 -14.85 -5.71
C TRP A 28 14.99 -13.54 -5.32
N LEU A 29 15.39 -12.88 -4.23
CA LEU A 29 14.75 -11.65 -3.73
C LEU A 29 14.72 -10.52 -4.77
N PRO A 30 15.82 -10.19 -5.48
CA PRO A 30 15.83 -9.08 -6.45
C PRO A 30 14.89 -9.29 -7.65
N ARG A 31 14.49 -10.54 -7.93
CA ARG A 31 13.55 -10.89 -9.00
C ARG A 31 12.09 -10.68 -8.61
N GLN A 32 11.81 -10.45 -7.34
CA GLN A 32 10.45 -10.30 -6.84
C GLN A 32 9.91 -8.90 -7.13
N ARG A 33 8.63 -8.83 -7.51
CA ARG A 33 7.97 -7.55 -7.83
C ARG A 33 7.91 -6.61 -6.63
N TRP A 34 7.70 -7.16 -5.44
CA TRP A 34 7.57 -6.46 -4.15
C TRP A 34 8.92 -6.10 -3.49
N PHE A 35 10.04 -6.52 -4.07
CA PHE A 35 11.35 -6.18 -3.52
C PHE A 35 11.65 -4.70 -3.74
N ALA A 36 11.91 -3.95 -2.66
CA ALA A 36 12.13 -2.51 -2.73
C ALA A 36 13.54 -2.12 -3.21
N GLY A 37 14.50 -3.06 -3.14
CA GLY A 37 15.89 -2.83 -3.55
C GLY A 37 16.17 -3.01 -5.04
N LYS A 38 15.17 -2.90 -5.94
CA LYS A 38 15.39 -3.09 -7.38
C LYS A 38 16.52 -2.20 -7.90
N GLY A 39 17.37 -2.78 -8.74
CA GLY A 39 18.54 -2.10 -9.28
C GLY A 39 19.72 -1.97 -8.30
N ARG A 40 19.61 -2.46 -7.07
CA ARG A 40 20.71 -2.54 -6.10
C ARG A 40 21.06 -4.00 -5.78
N PRO A 41 22.34 -4.40 -5.83
CA PRO A 41 22.73 -5.74 -5.41
C PRO A 41 22.53 -5.91 -3.90
N VAL A 42 22.00 -7.07 -3.51
CA VAL A 42 21.97 -7.49 -2.09
C VAL A 42 23.39 -7.91 -1.70
N THR A 43 24.03 -7.13 -0.85
CA THR A 43 25.41 -7.39 -0.42
C THR A 43 25.48 -8.37 0.73
N ASP A 44 24.53 -8.28 1.64
CA ASP A 44 24.42 -9.23 2.74
C ASP A 44 22.98 -9.57 3.11
N LEU A 45 22.82 -10.73 3.76
CA LEU A 45 21.57 -11.24 4.29
C LEU A 45 21.77 -11.72 5.72
N SER A 46 20.89 -11.30 6.62
CA SER A 46 20.80 -11.89 7.96
C SER A 46 19.40 -12.46 8.21
N LEU A 47 19.36 -13.65 8.83
CA LEU A 47 18.11 -14.29 9.22
C LEU A 47 17.76 -13.87 10.65
N ILE A 48 16.77 -12.99 10.79
CA ILE A 48 16.34 -12.43 12.08
C ILE A 48 15.57 -13.47 12.91
N SER A 49 14.68 -14.21 12.25
CA SER A 49 13.91 -15.27 12.91
C SER A 49 13.49 -16.34 11.92
N THR A 50 13.39 -17.56 12.43
CA THR A 50 12.77 -18.70 11.76
C THR A 50 11.69 -19.28 12.68
N THR A 51 10.56 -19.67 12.12
CA THR A 51 9.48 -20.34 12.84
C THR A 51 8.87 -21.41 11.94
N GLU A 52 8.92 -22.68 12.35
CA GLU A 52 8.19 -23.72 11.62
C GLU A 52 6.69 -23.61 11.92
N LEU A 53 5.88 -23.26 10.92
CA LEU A 53 4.43 -23.13 11.06
C LEU A 53 3.74 -24.49 11.05
N TYR A 54 4.28 -25.41 10.27
CA TYR A 54 3.89 -26.82 10.18
C TYR A 54 5.04 -27.59 9.49
N PRO A 55 5.08 -28.93 9.57
CA PRO A 55 6.21 -29.72 9.09
C PRO A 55 6.62 -29.38 7.65
N GLY A 56 7.84 -28.88 7.50
CA GLY A 56 8.43 -28.50 6.21
C GLY A 56 7.98 -27.13 5.66
N CYS A 57 7.33 -26.28 6.46
CA CYS A 57 7.10 -24.87 6.13
C CYS A 57 7.60 -23.94 7.21
N LEU A 58 8.53 -23.08 6.80
CA LEU A 58 9.20 -22.10 7.62
C LEU A 58 8.66 -20.71 7.31
N HIS A 59 8.29 -19.98 8.35
CA HIS A 59 8.19 -18.53 8.32
C HIS A 59 9.55 -17.93 8.65
N LEU A 60 10.04 -17.05 7.79
CA LEU A 60 11.33 -16.41 7.90
C LEU A 60 11.18 -14.89 7.93
N LEU A 61 11.98 -14.24 8.79
CA LEU A 61 12.25 -12.79 8.69
C LEU A 61 13.69 -12.59 8.28
N VAL A 62 13.89 -11.97 7.12
CA VAL A 62 15.19 -11.82 6.46
C VAL A 62 15.49 -10.34 6.31
N ARG A 63 16.63 -9.89 6.82
CA ARG A 63 17.13 -8.54 6.62
C ARG A 63 18.10 -8.53 5.45
N THR A 64 17.95 -7.58 4.55
CA THR A 64 18.86 -7.36 3.42
C THR A 64 19.65 -6.08 3.60
N GLU A 65 20.95 -6.13 3.31
CA GLU A 65 21.81 -4.97 3.23
C GLU A 65 22.10 -4.62 1.76
N HIS A 66 22.16 -3.32 1.46
CA HIS A 66 22.40 -2.78 0.13
C HIS A 66 23.52 -1.74 0.16
N LEU A 67 24.34 -1.68 -0.90
CA LEU A 67 25.31 -0.59 -1.10
C LEU A 67 24.61 0.66 -1.67
N GLY A 68 24.95 1.83 -1.12
CA GLY A 68 24.54 3.16 -1.61
C GLY A 68 23.41 3.84 -0.82
N PRO A 69 23.21 5.16 -0.98
CA PRO A 69 22.15 5.91 -0.29
C PRO A 69 20.75 5.39 -0.66
N PRO A 70 19.75 5.50 0.24
CA PRO A 70 18.38 5.08 -0.05
C PRO A 70 17.84 5.83 -1.27
N ALA A 71 17.09 5.12 -2.14
CA ALA A 71 16.44 5.73 -3.30
C ALA A 71 15.43 6.83 -2.91
N HIS A 72 14.88 6.76 -1.69
CA HIS A 72 13.92 7.70 -1.14
C HIS A 72 14.18 7.91 0.36
N GLY A 73 15.06 8.85 0.68
CA GLY A 73 15.29 9.33 2.04
C GLY A 73 15.91 10.72 1.95
N GLY A 74 15.36 11.70 2.67
CA GLY A 74 16.00 13.00 2.81
C GLY A 74 17.38 12.85 3.48
N PRO A 75 18.29 13.84 3.33
CA PRO A 75 19.58 13.79 3.98
C PRO A 75 19.41 13.68 5.51
N GLY A 76 19.98 12.61 6.11
CA GLY A 76 20.10 12.46 7.56
C GLY A 76 19.33 11.32 8.24
N THR A 77 18.56 10.50 7.52
CA THR A 77 17.97 9.27 8.08
C THR A 77 18.76 8.04 7.61
N PRO A 78 19.27 7.17 8.51
CA PRO A 78 19.84 5.90 8.08
C PRO A 78 18.76 5.12 7.31
N PRO A 79 19.12 4.41 6.22
CA PRO A 79 18.15 3.61 5.50
C PRO A 79 17.51 2.64 6.49
N PRO A 80 16.17 2.52 6.53
CA PRO A 80 15.57 1.44 7.30
C PRO A 80 16.12 0.12 6.75
N ASP A 81 16.72 -0.69 7.61
CA ASP A 81 17.08 -2.06 7.27
C ASP A 81 15.87 -2.74 6.61
N ASP A 82 16.03 -3.19 5.38
CA ASP A 82 14.93 -3.79 4.63
C ASP A 82 14.69 -5.21 5.17
N CYS A 83 13.73 -5.32 6.09
CA CYS A 83 13.27 -6.59 6.63
C CYS A 83 12.14 -7.15 5.78
N TYR A 84 12.27 -8.40 5.34
CA TYR A 84 11.29 -9.10 4.53
C TYR A 84 10.77 -10.36 5.20
N GLN A 85 9.47 -10.60 5.08
CA GLN A 85 8.81 -11.83 5.50
C GLN A 85 8.68 -12.81 4.33
N LEU A 86 9.09 -14.06 4.56
CA LEU A 86 8.97 -15.16 3.62
C LEU A 86 8.26 -16.35 4.25
N LEU A 87 7.38 -17.01 3.50
CA LEU A 87 6.90 -18.35 3.80
C LEU A 87 7.57 -19.32 2.84
N VAL A 88 8.42 -20.19 3.38
CA VAL A 88 9.31 -21.05 2.60
C VAL A 88 8.97 -22.51 2.89
N GLY A 89 8.69 -23.26 1.85
CA GLY A 89 8.51 -24.70 1.91
C GLY A 89 9.81 -25.42 1.60
N VAL A 90 10.04 -26.55 2.26
CA VAL A 90 11.22 -27.40 2.06
C VAL A 90 10.79 -28.85 1.83
N ARG A 91 11.25 -29.47 0.73
CA ARG A 91 10.92 -30.86 0.36
C ARG A 91 12.02 -31.52 -0.45
N ASP A 92 12.14 -32.85 -0.37
CA ASP A 92 13.03 -33.63 -1.25
C ASP A 92 12.57 -33.58 -2.72
N VAL A 93 11.27 -33.80 -2.93
CA VAL A 93 10.62 -33.86 -4.25
C VAL A 93 9.44 -32.91 -4.27
N LEU A 94 9.46 -31.99 -5.24
CA LEU A 94 8.41 -30.99 -5.42
C LEU A 94 7.46 -31.43 -6.56
N PRO A 95 6.13 -31.39 -6.36
CA PRO A 95 5.17 -31.65 -7.42
C PRO A 95 5.37 -30.71 -8.62
N PRO A 96 5.24 -31.19 -9.88
CA PRO A 96 5.48 -30.36 -11.08
C PRO A 96 4.69 -29.05 -11.11
N ARG A 97 3.46 -29.04 -10.58
CA ARG A 97 2.62 -27.84 -10.48
C ARG A 97 3.24 -26.69 -9.68
N LEU A 98 4.20 -26.97 -8.80
CA LEU A 98 4.92 -25.98 -7.99
C LEU A 98 6.30 -25.61 -8.56
N ALA A 99 6.66 -26.08 -9.75
CA ALA A 99 7.95 -25.78 -10.36
C ALA A 99 8.20 -24.27 -10.51
N HIS A 100 7.15 -23.50 -10.79
CA HIS A 100 7.21 -22.04 -10.91
C HIS A 100 7.51 -21.32 -9.58
N ALA A 101 7.29 -21.98 -8.44
CA ALA A 101 7.48 -21.42 -7.10
C ALA A 101 8.87 -21.73 -6.51
N VAL A 102 9.72 -22.46 -7.24
CA VAL A 102 11.04 -22.88 -6.76
C VAL A 102 11.93 -21.66 -6.55
N ILE A 103 12.50 -21.57 -5.35
CA ILE A 103 13.57 -20.62 -5.01
C ILE A 103 14.91 -21.23 -5.43
N GLY A 104 15.14 -22.51 -5.12
CA GLY A 104 16.29 -23.28 -5.58
C GLY A 104 16.48 -24.59 -4.80
N ARG A 105 17.60 -25.28 -5.01
CA ARG A 105 18.03 -26.43 -4.21
C ARG A 105 19.17 -26.00 -3.31
N ALA A 106 19.06 -26.23 -2.01
CA ALA A 106 20.10 -25.83 -1.07
C ALA A 106 21.35 -26.70 -1.27
N SER A 107 22.49 -26.04 -1.47
CA SER A 107 23.79 -26.68 -1.73
C SER A 107 24.55 -27.06 -0.46
N ALA A 108 24.19 -26.48 0.68
CA ALA A 108 24.89 -26.65 1.94
C ALA A 108 23.97 -26.49 3.15
N GLY A 109 24.51 -26.75 4.35
CA GLY A 109 23.81 -26.59 5.62
C GLY A 109 22.75 -27.67 5.88
N PRO A 110 21.88 -27.46 6.87
CA PRO A 110 20.91 -28.48 7.30
C PRO A 110 19.80 -28.78 6.28
N LEU A 111 19.61 -27.92 5.28
CA LEU A 111 18.66 -28.17 4.18
C LEU A 111 19.35 -28.70 2.92
N ALA A 112 20.63 -29.11 2.99
CA ALA A 112 21.38 -29.60 1.83
C ALA A 112 20.59 -30.66 1.05
N ASP A 113 20.65 -30.56 -0.28
CA ASP A 113 19.93 -31.38 -1.26
C ASP A 113 18.41 -31.22 -1.26
N LEU A 114 17.81 -30.43 -0.37
CA LEU A 114 16.37 -30.17 -0.36
C LEU A 114 15.99 -29.04 -1.33
N ILE A 115 14.80 -29.15 -1.91
CA ILE A 115 14.18 -28.11 -2.73
C ILE A 115 13.50 -27.11 -1.80
N VAL A 116 13.85 -25.84 -1.99
CA VAL A 116 13.31 -24.68 -1.29
C VAL A 116 12.39 -23.92 -2.26
N TYR A 117 11.15 -23.62 -1.86
CA TYR A 117 10.14 -22.97 -2.71
C TYR A 117 9.30 -21.96 -1.91
N ASP A 118 8.67 -21.00 -2.59
CA ASP A 118 7.71 -20.07 -1.97
C ASP A 118 6.42 -20.85 -1.62
N ALA A 119 6.19 -21.04 -0.32
CA ALA A 119 5.09 -21.85 0.17
C ALA A 119 3.72 -21.21 -0.08
N LEU A 120 3.62 -19.91 -0.38
CA LEU A 120 2.33 -19.28 -0.69
C LEU A 120 1.72 -19.80 -2.00
N HIS A 121 2.54 -20.37 -2.89
CA HIS A 121 2.08 -21.04 -4.10
C HIS A 121 1.57 -22.47 -3.87
N ASP A 122 1.84 -23.09 -2.71
CA ASP A 122 1.29 -24.42 -2.37
C ASP A 122 -0.09 -24.26 -1.71
N PRO A 123 -1.20 -24.74 -2.34
CA PRO A 123 -2.53 -24.62 -1.75
C PRO A 123 -2.66 -25.29 -0.38
N ARG A 124 -1.87 -26.35 -0.10
CA ARG A 124 -1.86 -26.97 1.23
C ARG A 124 -1.27 -26.01 2.26
N ALA A 125 -0.18 -25.35 1.89
CA ALA A 125 0.52 -24.42 2.75
C ALA A 125 -0.32 -23.18 3.06
N ALA A 126 -0.91 -22.58 2.03
CA ALA A 126 -1.85 -21.47 2.16
C ALA A 126 -3.08 -21.86 3.00
N GLY A 127 -3.66 -23.05 2.80
CA GLY A 127 -4.77 -23.53 3.61
C GLY A 127 -4.43 -23.70 5.09
N LEU A 128 -3.23 -24.18 5.42
CA LEU A 128 -2.77 -24.30 6.81
C LEU A 128 -2.54 -22.94 7.47
N LEU A 129 -2.14 -21.92 6.70
CA LEU A 129 -2.04 -20.54 7.22
C LEU A 129 -3.42 -20.00 7.64
N LEU A 130 -4.48 -20.27 6.87
CA LEU A 130 -5.86 -19.94 7.27
C LEU A 130 -6.26 -20.65 8.56
N GLU A 131 -5.97 -21.95 8.69
CA GLU A 131 -6.27 -22.70 9.93
C GLU A 131 -5.50 -22.15 11.13
N ARG A 132 -4.29 -21.62 10.92
CA ARG A 132 -3.54 -20.92 11.97
C ARG A 132 -4.21 -19.61 12.37
N LEU A 133 -4.66 -18.80 11.41
CA LEU A 133 -5.38 -17.54 11.65
C LEU A 133 -6.74 -17.74 12.34
N ARG A 134 -7.42 -18.86 12.05
CA ARG A 134 -8.68 -19.25 12.70
C ARG A 134 -8.53 -19.51 14.20
N ARG A 135 -7.34 -19.90 14.65
CA ARG A 135 -7.06 -20.34 16.02
C ARG A 135 -6.06 -19.38 16.70
N PRO A 136 -6.52 -18.34 17.41
CA PRO A 136 -5.64 -17.41 18.12
C PRO A 136 -4.61 -18.13 19.00
N GLY A 137 -3.42 -17.56 19.13
CA GLY A 137 -2.35 -18.11 19.95
C GLY A 137 -0.97 -17.79 19.39
N THR A 138 0.06 -18.38 19.99
CA THR A 138 1.46 -18.12 19.62
C THR A 138 2.14 -19.34 19.02
N VAL A 139 3.13 -19.12 18.15
CA VAL A 139 4.09 -20.13 17.67
C VAL A 139 5.44 -19.41 17.58
N GLY A 140 6.38 -19.74 18.48
CA GLY A 140 7.62 -18.98 18.60
C GLY A 140 7.35 -17.47 18.77
N PRO A 141 7.99 -16.58 17.98
CA PRO A 141 7.77 -15.13 18.02
C PRO A 141 6.47 -14.67 17.34
N LEU A 142 5.73 -15.57 16.68
CA LEU A 142 4.52 -15.23 15.95
C LEU A 142 3.30 -15.29 16.87
N ARG A 143 2.44 -14.29 16.78
CA ARG A 143 1.16 -14.20 17.47
C ARG A 143 0.05 -14.03 16.45
N PHE A 144 -0.95 -14.92 16.53
CA PHE A 144 -2.14 -14.94 15.70
C PHE A 144 -3.35 -14.49 16.51
N GLU A 145 -4.14 -13.59 15.95
CA GLU A 145 -5.27 -12.93 16.61
C GLU A 145 -6.47 -12.85 15.65
N ARG A 146 -7.66 -12.73 16.21
CA ARG A 146 -8.92 -12.72 15.48
C ARG A 146 -9.92 -11.81 16.17
N ASP A 147 -10.74 -11.11 15.38
CA ASP A 147 -11.94 -10.47 15.89
C ASP A 147 -12.96 -11.55 16.28
N THR A 148 -13.30 -11.63 17.57
CA THR A 148 -14.22 -12.65 18.09
C THR A 148 -15.62 -12.54 17.51
N ARG A 149 -16.00 -11.37 16.97
CA ARG A 149 -17.30 -11.11 16.34
C ARG A 149 -17.41 -11.70 14.93
N VAL A 150 -16.29 -12.02 14.28
CA VAL A 150 -16.26 -12.52 12.90
C VAL A 150 -15.96 -14.01 12.87
N THR A 151 -16.85 -14.81 12.30
CA THR A 151 -16.59 -16.22 12.05
C THR A 151 -15.86 -16.40 10.73
N VAL A 152 -14.66 -16.97 10.79
CA VAL A 152 -13.92 -17.43 9.60
C VAL A 152 -14.23 -18.92 9.43
N PRO A 153 -14.81 -19.39 8.30
CA PRO A 153 -15.08 -20.81 8.03
C PRO A 153 -13.82 -21.65 7.75
N ALA A 154 -13.92 -22.97 7.88
CA ALA A 154 -12.80 -23.90 7.70
C ALA A 154 -12.75 -24.38 6.25
N GLY A 155 -11.60 -24.84 5.78
CA GLY A 155 -11.51 -25.52 4.48
C GLY A 155 -11.82 -24.63 3.27
N LEU A 156 -11.74 -23.30 3.42
CA LEU A 156 -11.85 -22.38 2.29
C LEU A 156 -10.64 -22.54 1.37
N ALA A 157 -10.89 -22.78 0.08
CA ALA A 157 -9.84 -23.03 -0.90
C ALA A 157 -9.00 -21.75 -1.13
N PRO A 158 -7.66 -21.79 -0.95
CA PRO A 158 -6.81 -20.64 -1.20
C PRO A 158 -6.57 -20.43 -2.70
N ARG A 159 -6.51 -19.16 -3.11
CA ARG A 159 -6.14 -18.71 -4.45
C ARG A 159 -5.23 -17.50 -4.33
N LEU A 160 -4.02 -17.61 -4.86
CA LEU A 160 -3.06 -16.52 -4.91
C LEU A 160 -3.51 -15.47 -5.93
N LEU A 161 -3.34 -14.19 -5.59
CA LEU A 161 -3.55 -13.06 -6.51
C LEU A 161 -2.20 -12.53 -7.00
N ASP A 162 -2.06 -12.41 -8.33
CA ASP A 162 -0.82 -11.96 -8.98
C ASP A 162 -0.77 -10.43 -9.23
N ALA A 163 -1.77 -9.68 -8.73
CA ALA A 163 -2.01 -8.29 -9.10
C ALA A 163 -1.31 -7.24 -8.21
N GLU A 164 -0.96 -7.56 -6.95
CA GLU A 164 -0.42 -6.58 -6.01
C GLU A 164 1.08 -6.31 -6.20
N GLN A 165 1.49 -5.05 -6.09
CA GLN A 165 2.87 -4.63 -6.36
C GLN A 165 3.81 -4.75 -5.15
N SER A 166 3.32 -4.49 -3.93
CA SER A 166 4.14 -4.40 -2.70
C SER A 166 3.99 -5.60 -1.77
N ASN A 167 2.91 -6.36 -1.90
CA ASN A 167 2.52 -7.43 -0.98
C ASN A 167 2.09 -8.68 -1.75
N THR A 168 1.71 -9.72 -1.00
CA THR A 168 1.15 -10.94 -1.58
C THR A 168 -0.21 -11.21 -0.96
N SER A 169 -1.23 -11.44 -1.80
CA SER A 169 -2.59 -11.65 -1.34
C SER A 169 -3.13 -13.04 -1.69
N LEU A 170 -3.81 -13.65 -0.74
CA LEU A 170 -4.50 -14.93 -0.87
C LEU A 170 -6.00 -14.73 -0.65
N VAL A 171 -6.81 -15.07 -1.64
CA VAL A 171 -8.26 -15.18 -1.47
C VAL A 171 -8.58 -16.58 -0.96
N TYR A 172 -9.44 -16.69 0.05
CA TYR A 172 -9.92 -17.95 0.60
C TYR A 172 -11.40 -18.13 0.26
N GLY A 173 -11.68 -19.08 -0.62
CA GLY A 173 -13.00 -19.24 -1.25
C GLY A 173 -13.34 -17.98 -2.02
N ASP A 174 -14.49 -17.38 -1.67
CA ASP A 174 -14.89 -16.04 -2.13
C ASP A 174 -15.32 -15.18 -0.94
N SER A 175 -14.75 -15.41 0.24
CA SER A 175 -15.22 -14.79 1.49
C SER A 175 -14.19 -13.92 2.18
N PHE A 176 -12.91 -14.28 2.09
CA PHE A 176 -11.83 -13.55 2.75
C PHE A 176 -10.63 -13.37 1.84
N ILE A 177 -9.93 -12.27 2.02
CA ILE A 177 -8.63 -11.98 1.43
C ILE A 177 -7.62 -11.77 2.54
N LEU A 178 -6.49 -12.45 2.47
CA LEU A 178 -5.35 -12.29 3.36
C LEU A 178 -4.26 -11.53 2.61
N LYS A 179 -3.98 -10.32 3.06
CA LYS A 179 -2.83 -9.53 2.63
C LYS A 179 -1.63 -9.88 3.51
N ILE A 180 -0.56 -10.36 2.89
CA ILE A 180 0.70 -10.71 3.55
C ILE A 180 1.72 -9.62 3.25
N PHE A 181 2.16 -8.93 4.30
CA PHE A 181 3.11 -7.84 4.15
C PHE A 181 4.50 -8.41 3.89
N ARG A 182 5.05 -8.11 2.72
CA ARG A 182 6.36 -8.64 2.32
C ARG A 182 7.49 -7.85 2.94
N ARG A 183 7.44 -6.52 2.89
CA ARG A 183 8.38 -5.63 3.59
C ARG A 183 7.81 -5.30 4.97
N VAL A 184 8.49 -5.76 6.01
CA VAL A 184 8.05 -5.64 7.40
C VAL A 184 8.57 -4.35 7.99
N GLN A 185 7.65 -3.50 8.47
CA GLN A 185 7.97 -2.30 9.21
C GLN A 185 7.57 -2.46 10.68
N PRO A 186 8.37 -1.95 11.62
CA PRO A 186 8.00 -1.93 13.02
C PRO A 186 6.69 -1.21 13.33
N GLY A 187 5.90 -1.77 14.25
CA GLY A 187 4.65 -1.22 14.74
C GLY A 187 3.42 -1.84 14.08
N ILE A 188 2.26 -1.26 14.41
CA ILE A 188 0.97 -1.67 13.82
C ILE A 188 0.87 -1.12 12.39
N ASN A 189 0.60 -2.00 11.42
CA ASN A 189 0.38 -1.57 10.04
C ASN A 189 -0.97 -0.80 9.94
N PRO A 190 -1.03 0.37 9.27
CA PRO A 190 -2.25 1.12 8.98
C PRO A 190 -3.39 0.30 8.39
N ASP A 191 -3.11 -0.71 7.56
CA ASP A 191 -4.11 -1.64 7.01
C ASP A 191 -4.77 -2.54 8.05
N LEU A 192 -4.18 -2.63 9.25
CA LEU A 192 -4.83 -3.20 10.44
C LEU A 192 -5.44 -2.09 11.30
N GLU A 193 -4.64 -1.09 11.66
CA GLU A 193 -5.01 -0.03 12.61
C GLU A 193 -6.28 0.71 12.19
N VAL A 194 -6.33 1.18 10.95
CA VAL A 194 -7.38 2.06 10.46
C VAL A 194 -8.69 1.29 10.25
N PRO A 195 -8.74 0.21 9.44
CA PRO A 195 -9.97 -0.56 9.28
C PRO A 195 -10.55 -1.08 10.60
N TRP A 196 -9.69 -1.49 11.54
CA TRP A 196 -10.15 -1.97 12.85
C TRP A 196 -10.75 -0.84 13.71
N ALA A 197 -10.15 0.36 13.70
CA ALA A 197 -10.69 1.52 14.41
C ALA A 197 -12.01 2.00 13.79
N LEU A 198 -12.10 2.07 12.47
CA LEU A 198 -13.30 2.49 11.74
C LEU A 198 -14.47 1.53 11.94
N ALA A 199 -14.21 0.22 11.97
CA ALA A 199 -15.23 -0.78 12.29
C ALA A 199 -15.84 -0.58 13.69
N ARG A 200 -15.06 -0.06 14.65
CA ARG A 200 -15.58 0.26 16.00
C ARG A 200 -16.43 1.53 16.03
N GLN A 201 -16.27 2.41 15.05
CA GLN A 201 -17.16 3.56 14.82
C GLN A 201 -18.41 3.20 14.00
N GLY A 202 -18.56 1.93 13.59
CA GLY A 202 -19.69 1.51 12.74
C GLY A 202 -19.56 1.94 11.27
N CYS A 203 -18.39 2.39 10.83
CA CYS A 203 -18.16 2.72 9.42
C CYS A 203 -18.15 1.44 8.57
N SER A 204 -19.12 1.31 7.67
CA SER A 204 -19.26 0.16 6.77
C SER A 204 -18.53 0.34 5.43
N ARG A 205 -17.95 1.52 5.19
CA ARG A 205 -17.21 1.85 3.96
C ARG A 205 -15.80 1.26 3.90
N VAL A 206 -15.34 0.59 4.96
CA VAL A 206 -14.01 -0.03 5.01
C VAL A 206 -14.14 -1.48 5.51
N PRO A 207 -13.61 -2.48 4.78
CA PRO A 207 -13.69 -3.88 5.20
C PRO A 207 -13.00 -4.12 6.56
N ALA A 208 -13.78 -4.52 7.56
CA ALA A 208 -13.29 -4.76 8.92
C ALA A 208 -12.35 -5.99 8.97
N PRO A 209 -11.18 -5.91 9.63
CA PRO A 209 -10.29 -7.06 9.79
C PRO A 209 -10.94 -8.21 10.54
N ALA A 210 -10.84 -9.42 9.97
CA ALA A 210 -11.33 -10.65 10.58
C ALA A 210 -10.25 -11.31 11.46
N ALA A 211 -9.01 -11.38 10.97
CA ALA A 211 -7.88 -11.96 11.68
C ALA A 211 -6.57 -11.29 11.25
N TRP A 212 -5.52 -11.41 12.05
CA TRP A 212 -4.20 -10.91 11.70
C TRP A 212 -3.12 -11.68 12.46
N PHE A 213 -1.88 -11.51 12.04
CA PHE A 213 -0.74 -12.03 12.77
C PHE A 213 0.41 -11.03 12.80
N ARG A 214 1.20 -11.13 13.86
CA ARG A 214 2.33 -10.25 14.15
C ARG A 214 3.52 -11.04 14.65
N THR A 215 4.69 -10.43 14.56
CA THR A 215 5.94 -10.92 15.17
C THR A 215 6.28 -10.07 16.39
N SER A 216 6.99 -10.63 17.36
CA SER A 216 7.69 -9.90 18.43
C SER A 216 9.18 -9.70 18.16
N ARG A 217 9.70 -10.24 17.03
CA ARG A 217 11.11 -10.18 16.62
C ARG A 217 11.25 -9.46 15.26
N PRO A 218 12.29 -8.63 15.07
CA PRO A 218 13.20 -8.13 16.11
C PRO A 218 12.49 -7.16 17.07
N GLN A 219 11.34 -6.64 16.66
CA GLN A 219 10.41 -5.82 17.42
C GLN A 219 8.98 -6.13 16.96
N GLU A 220 7.98 -5.60 17.65
CA GLU A 220 6.58 -5.82 17.25
C GLU A 220 6.32 -5.26 15.85
N ALA A 221 5.74 -6.09 14.97
CA ALA A 221 5.34 -5.70 13.63
C ALA A 221 4.15 -6.54 13.13
N THR A 222 3.19 -5.90 12.47
CA THR A 222 2.11 -6.61 11.77
C THR A 222 2.68 -7.30 10.52
N LEU A 223 2.32 -8.58 10.33
CA LEU A 223 2.83 -9.42 9.26
C LEU A 223 1.80 -9.76 8.19
N GLY A 224 0.52 -9.73 8.53
CA GLY A 224 -0.56 -9.86 7.56
C GLY A 224 -1.93 -9.73 8.20
N VAL A 225 -2.92 -9.39 7.37
CA VAL A 225 -4.29 -9.08 7.78
C VAL A 225 -5.26 -9.82 6.86
N LEU A 226 -6.19 -10.55 7.47
CA LEU A 226 -7.32 -11.21 6.83
C LEU A 226 -8.54 -10.30 6.93
N GLN A 227 -9.14 -9.96 5.81
CA GLN A 227 -10.33 -9.11 5.71
C GLN A 227 -11.40 -9.79 4.84
N PRO A 228 -12.68 -9.39 4.94
CA PRO A 228 -13.71 -9.81 4.00
C PRO A 228 -13.30 -9.52 2.55
N TYR A 229 -13.50 -10.49 1.67
CA TYR A 229 -13.33 -10.31 0.24
C TYR A 229 -14.63 -9.78 -0.35
N LEU A 230 -14.58 -8.59 -0.97
CA LEU A 230 -15.74 -7.98 -1.61
C LEU A 230 -16.01 -8.67 -2.96
N ARG A 231 -16.93 -9.64 -2.94
CA ARG A 231 -17.34 -10.38 -4.13
C ARG A 231 -17.92 -9.46 -5.19
N GLU A 232 -17.61 -9.75 -6.45
CA GLU A 232 -18.15 -9.04 -7.62
C GLU A 232 -17.86 -7.53 -7.60
N ALA A 233 -16.94 -7.10 -6.75
CA ALA A 233 -16.54 -5.71 -6.70
C ALA A 233 -15.62 -5.38 -7.87
N ALA A 234 -15.91 -4.28 -8.56
CA ALA A 234 -15.02 -3.70 -9.56
C ALA A 234 -14.23 -2.54 -8.92
N ASP A 235 -12.96 -2.40 -9.28
CA ASP A 235 -12.20 -1.22 -8.87
C ASP A 235 -12.69 0.02 -9.62
N GLY A 236 -12.66 1.17 -8.93
CA GLY A 236 -13.18 2.43 -9.46
C GLY A 236 -12.46 2.90 -10.71
N TRP A 237 -11.19 2.52 -10.89
CA TRP A 237 -10.43 2.86 -12.09
C TRP A 237 -10.97 2.10 -13.31
N THR A 238 -11.18 0.78 -13.19
CA THR A 238 -11.82 -0.03 -14.23
C THR A 238 -13.21 0.51 -14.58
N LEU A 239 -14.04 0.83 -13.58
CA LEU A 239 -15.38 1.39 -13.82
C LEU A 239 -15.35 2.74 -14.56
N ALA A 240 -14.43 3.64 -14.18
CA ALA A 240 -14.24 4.91 -14.85
C ALA A 240 -13.82 4.73 -16.32
N LEU A 241 -12.89 3.81 -16.59
CA LEU A 241 -12.43 3.51 -17.95
C LEU A 241 -13.54 2.87 -18.81
N GLU A 242 -14.35 1.99 -18.23
CA GLU A 242 -15.52 1.41 -18.91
C GLU A 242 -16.56 2.49 -19.26
N SER A 243 -16.83 3.42 -18.34
CA SER A 243 -17.72 4.56 -18.60
C SER A 243 -17.22 5.41 -19.76
N LEU A 244 -15.93 5.76 -19.76
CA LEU A 244 -15.29 6.53 -20.82
C LEU A 244 -15.33 5.79 -22.17
N ALA A 245 -15.06 4.48 -22.18
CA ALA A 245 -15.09 3.66 -23.39
C ALA A 245 -16.49 3.58 -24.01
N LEU A 246 -17.53 3.57 -23.18
CA LEU A 246 -18.94 3.56 -23.59
C LEU A 246 -19.50 4.97 -23.84
N GLY A 247 -18.72 6.03 -23.60
CA GLY A 247 -19.17 7.42 -23.72
C GLY A 247 -20.27 7.80 -22.73
N ARG A 248 -20.33 7.15 -21.56
CA ARG A 248 -21.30 7.41 -20.49
C ARG A 248 -20.75 8.41 -19.47
N GLU A 249 -21.67 9.17 -18.87
CA GLU A 249 -21.39 9.96 -17.67
C GLU A 249 -21.07 9.04 -16.47
N PHE A 250 -20.35 9.59 -15.50
CA PHE A 250 -19.96 8.90 -14.26
C PHE A 250 -20.24 9.76 -13.01
N THR A 251 -21.14 10.74 -13.15
CA THR A 251 -21.40 11.77 -12.14
C THR A 251 -22.15 11.22 -10.92
N GLU A 252 -23.10 10.29 -11.12
CA GLU A 252 -23.80 9.63 -10.02
C GLU A 252 -22.82 8.79 -9.19
N GLU A 253 -21.96 8.02 -9.87
CA GLU A 253 -20.94 7.21 -9.24
C GLU A 253 -19.91 8.04 -8.50
N ALA A 254 -19.47 9.16 -9.09
CA ALA A 254 -18.56 10.12 -8.46
C ALA A 254 -19.20 10.81 -7.24
N TYR A 255 -20.48 11.17 -7.30
CA TYR A 255 -21.22 11.76 -6.18
C TYR A 255 -21.29 10.80 -4.99
N GLU A 256 -21.72 9.56 -5.22
CA GLU A 256 -21.77 8.54 -4.16
C GLU A 256 -20.38 8.18 -3.63
N LEU A 257 -19.35 8.24 -4.48
CA LEU A 257 -17.96 8.10 -4.03
C LEU A 257 -17.53 9.26 -3.12
N GLY A 258 -17.94 10.49 -3.44
CA GLY A 258 -17.72 11.66 -2.58
C GLY A 258 -18.32 11.49 -1.20
N ARG A 259 -19.57 11.02 -1.12
CA ARG A 259 -20.24 10.69 0.14
C ARG A 259 -19.50 9.62 0.92
N ALA A 260 -19.12 8.52 0.26
CA ALA A 260 -18.37 7.44 0.90
C ALA A 260 -17.02 7.92 1.46
N THR A 261 -16.28 8.78 0.75
CA THR A 261 -15.04 9.36 1.27
C THR A 261 -15.29 10.24 2.49
N ALA A 262 -16.35 11.06 2.48
CA ALA A 262 -16.71 11.89 3.62
C ALA A 262 -17.10 11.04 4.86
N GLU A 263 -17.88 9.97 4.69
CA GLU A 263 -18.20 9.03 5.79
C GLU A 263 -16.93 8.44 6.41
N VAL A 264 -15.95 8.04 5.58
CA VAL A 264 -14.65 7.55 6.05
C VAL A 264 -13.87 8.63 6.80
N HIS A 265 -13.82 9.85 6.26
CA HIS A 265 -13.13 10.97 6.91
C HIS A 265 -13.75 11.34 8.25
N LEU A 266 -15.08 11.38 8.36
CA LEU A 266 -15.77 11.63 9.63
C LEU A 266 -15.47 10.53 10.66
N ALA A 267 -15.49 9.27 10.23
CA ALA A 267 -15.15 8.15 11.11
C ALA A 267 -13.67 8.17 11.53
N LEU A 268 -12.75 8.59 10.65
CA LEU A 268 -11.34 8.80 10.99
C LEU A 268 -11.14 9.92 12.02
N ALA A 269 -11.80 11.06 11.82
CA ALA A 269 -11.77 12.19 12.76
C ALA A 269 -12.32 11.82 14.14
N SER A 270 -13.31 10.92 14.19
CA SER A 270 -13.88 10.40 15.43
C SER A 270 -12.96 9.36 16.11
N ALA A 271 -12.29 8.51 15.32
CA ALA A 271 -11.48 7.41 15.84
C ALA A 271 -10.05 7.81 16.27
N PHE A 272 -9.52 8.91 15.74
CA PHE A 272 -8.12 9.31 15.92
C PHE A 272 -7.97 10.78 16.31
N PRO A 273 -6.82 11.21 16.85
CA PRO A 273 -6.58 12.61 17.15
C PRO A 273 -6.74 13.51 15.93
N VAL A 274 -7.26 14.70 16.18
CA VAL A 274 -7.31 15.83 15.23
C VAL A 274 -6.40 16.94 15.72
N ASP A 275 -5.79 17.69 14.80
CA ASP A 275 -4.90 18.82 15.10
C ASP A 275 -5.27 20.01 14.21
N VAL A 276 -5.30 21.22 14.74
CA VAL A 276 -5.53 22.42 13.93
C VAL A 276 -4.18 22.90 13.39
N PRO A 277 -3.95 22.87 12.06
CA PRO A 277 -2.68 23.32 11.49
C PRO A 277 -2.36 24.76 11.88
N SER A 278 -1.21 24.95 12.51
CA SER A 278 -0.64 26.27 12.76
C SER A 278 -0.02 26.86 11.48
N PRO A 279 0.08 28.20 11.37
CA PRO A 279 0.81 28.84 10.27
C PRO A 279 2.25 28.31 10.11
N ARG A 280 2.91 27.92 11.22
CA ARG A 280 4.24 27.29 11.18
C ARG A 280 4.23 25.92 10.52
N GLN A 281 3.18 25.11 10.70
CA GLN A 281 3.02 23.82 10.00
C GLN A 281 2.77 24.04 8.51
N ASN A 282 1.93 25.00 8.13
CA ASN A 282 1.67 25.35 6.73
C ASN A 282 2.95 25.80 6.02
N ASN A 283 3.74 26.68 6.64
CA ASN A 283 5.04 27.12 6.12
C ASN A 283 6.01 25.96 5.89
N ARG A 284 6.11 25.01 6.83
CA ARG A 284 6.97 23.82 6.67
C ARG A 284 6.49 22.92 5.53
N LEU A 285 5.18 22.75 5.37
CA LEU A 285 4.61 21.96 4.28
C LEU A 285 4.88 22.61 2.92
N ALA A 286 4.66 23.92 2.80
CA ALA A 286 4.95 24.69 1.60
C ALA A 286 6.43 24.65 1.21
N ALA A 287 7.34 24.75 2.19
CA ALA A 287 8.77 24.59 1.97
C ALA A 287 9.11 23.20 1.43
N ALA A 288 8.57 22.13 2.03
CA ALA A 288 8.81 20.76 1.57
C ALA A 288 8.24 20.49 0.16
N MET A 289 7.08 21.08 -0.18
CA MET A 289 6.52 21.01 -1.54
C MET A 289 7.38 21.78 -2.55
N SER A 290 7.89 22.95 -2.16
CA SER A 290 8.82 23.74 -2.98
C SER A 290 10.12 23.00 -3.27
N GLU A 291 10.71 22.33 -2.26
CA GLU A 291 11.90 21.50 -2.44
C GLU A 291 11.65 20.32 -3.40
N ARG A 292 10.48 19.68 -3.32
CA ARG A 292 10.09 18.62 -4.26
C ARG A 292 9.94 19.15 -5.69
N LEU A 293 9.35 20.33 -5.86
CA LEU A 293 9.27 21.01 -7.16
C LEU A 293 10.67 21.31 -7.70
N ASP A 294 11.58 21.84 -6.88
CA ASP A 294 12.96 22.12 -7.30
C ASP A 294 13.71 20.85 -7.74
N ALA A 295 13.53 19.74 -7.01
CA ALA A 295 14.08 18.45 -7.41
C ALA A 295 13.46 17.92 -8.71
N ALA A 296 12.15 18.12 -8.90
CA ALA A 296 11.44 17.73 -10.10
C ALA A 296 11.92 18.49 -11.33
N VAL A 297 12.05 19.82 -11.23
CA VAL A 297 12.52 20.71 -12.30
C VAL A 297 13.94 20.40 -12.76
N ARG A 298 14.81 19.93 -11.84
CA ARG A 298 16.14 19.45 -12.20
C ARG A 298 16.11 18.13 -12.99
N SER A 299 15.15 17.26 -12.68
CA SER A 299 15.02 15.94 -13.30
C SER A 299 14.23 15.96 -14.62
N VAL A 300 13.25 16.86 -14.73
CA VAL A 300 12.33 17.00 -15.89
C VAL A 300 12.31 18.47 -16.31
N PRO A 301 13.20 18.90 -17.23
CA PRO A 301 13.33 20.29 -17.65
C PRO A 301 12.05 20.93 -18.21
N GLU A 302 11.11 20.12 -18.71
CA GLU A 302 9.79 20.54 -19.21
C GLU A 302 8.94 21.24 -18.14
N LEU A 303 9.24 21.05 -16.85
CA LEU A 303 8.59 21.77 -15.75
C LEU A 303 9.08 23.21 -15.59
N ARG A 304 10.27 23.57 -16.09
CA ARG A 304 10.90 24.89 -15.87
C ARG A 304 9.98 26.08 -16.21
N PRO A 305 9.28 26.11 -17.36
CA PRO A 305 8.41 27.23 -17.72
C PRO A 305 7.24 27.42 -16.74
N HIS A 306 6.81 26.34 -16.07
CA HIS A 306 5.65 26.33 -15.20
C HIS A 306 6.02 26.52 -13.72
N ALA A 307 7.30 26.36 -13.36
CA ALA A 307 7.75 26.39 -11.97
C ALA A 307 7.34 27.66 -11.19
N PRO A 308 7.39 28.89 -11.75
CA PRO A 308 6.91 30.07 -11.03
C PRO A 308 5.41 29.99 -10.68
N GLY A 309 4.58 29.57 -11.64
CA GLY A 309 3.14 29.41 -11.45
C GLY A 309 2.81 28.32 -10.43
N LEU A 310 3.51 27.19 -10.47
CA LEU A 310 3.35 26.13 -9.46
C LEU A 310 3.79 26.58 -8.06
N ARG A 311 4.89 27.35 -7.95
CA ARG A 311 5.38 27.84 -6.65
C ARG A 311 4.39 28.79 -5.98
N SER A 312 3.66 29.60 -6.75
CA SER A 312 2.61 30.46 -6.20
C SER A 312 1.53 29.70 -5.41
N ALA A 313 1.28 28.43 -5.73
CA ALA A 313 0.34 27.60 -4.95
C ALA A 313 0.89 27.29 -3.55
N PHE A 314 2.19 27.07 -3.44
CA PHE A 314 2.86 26.81 -2.16
C PHE A 314 3.06 28.10 -1.37
N ASP A 315 3.32 29.22 -2.03
CA ASP A 315 3.39 30.54 -1.38
C ASP A 315 2.02 30.93 -0.79
N ALA A 316 0.92 30.67 -1.52
CA ALA A 316 -0.43 30.86 -1.00
C ALA A 316 -0.71 29.99 0.23
N LEU A 317 -0.30 28.72 0.22
CA LEU A 317 -0.37 27.83 1.39
C LEU A 317 0.45 28.36 2.57
N ALA A 318 1.65 28.88 2.33
CA ALA A 318 2.52 29.45 3.37
C ALA A 318 1.90 30.69 4.04
N ALA A 319 1.13 31.47 3.27
CA ALA A 319 0.42 32.67 3.72
C ALA A 319 -0.97 32.40 4.34
N LEU A 320 -1.40 31.14 4.44
CA LEU A 320 -2.68 30.81 5.09
C LEU A 320 -2.62 31.06 6.60
N ASP A 321 -3.23 32.18 7.01
CA ASP A 321 -3.41 32.59 8.41
C ASP A 321 -4.84 32.33 8.93
N GLY A 322 -5.74 31.80 8.09
CA GLY A 322 -7.13 31.50 8.42
C GLY A 322 -7.32 30.20 9.20
N ALA A 323 -8.49 30.05 9.84
CA ALA A 323 -8.91 28.80 10.45
C ALA A 323 -9.20 27.75 9.35
N VAL A 324 -8.18 26.99 8.97
CA VAL A 324 -8.34 25.79 8.15
C VAL A 324 -8.93 24.66 8.99
N ARG A 325 -9.59 23.71 8.34
CA ARG A 325 -10.17 22.57 9.02
C ARG A 325 -9.09 21.73 9.72
N PRO A 326 -9.44 21.09 10.85
CA PRO A 326 -8.49 20.24 11.56
C PRO A 326 -7.92 19.16 10.63
N ALA A 327 -6.60 19.01 10.69
CA ALA A 327 -5.92 17.83 10.19
C ALA A 327 -6.36 16.61 11.01
N GLN A 328 -6.44 15.47 10.34
CA GLN A 328 -6.89 14.20 10.90
C GLN A 328 -6.11 13.04 10.28
N ARG A 329 -6.33 11.82 10.75
CA ARG A 329 -5.93 10.64 9.96
C ARG A 329 -6.70 10.64 8.64
N ILE A 330 -6.00 10.33 7.57
CA ILE A 330 -6.52 10.23 6.21
C ILE A 330 -6.01 8.91 5.59
N HIS A 331 -6.48 8.55 4.41
CA HIS A 331 -5.93 7.45 3.62
C HIS A 331 -4.51 7.75 3.15
N GLY A 332 -4.25 8.97 2.65
CA GLY A 332 -2.92 9.47 2.29
C GLY A 332 -2.41 9.03 0.92
N ASP A 333 -3.14 8.17 0.20
CA ASP A 333 -2.90 7.80 -1.20
C ASP A 333 -4.22 7.41 -1.90
N LEU A 334 -5.29 8.16 -1.63
CA LEU A 334 -6.61 7.86 -2.18
C LEU A 334 -6.67 8.17 -3.70
N HIS A 335 -7.07 7.17 -4.49
CA HIS A 335 -7.34 7.29 -5.92
C HIS A 335 -8.37 6.24 -6.37
N LEU A 336 -8.83 6.29 -7.63
CA LEU A 336 -9.86 5.36 -8.15
C LEU A 336 -9.49 3.86 -8.05
N GLY A 337 -8.20 3.55 -7.94
CA GLY A 337 -7.71 2.18 -7.77
C GLY A 337 -7.80 1.66 -6.34
N GLN A 338 -8.01 2.54 -5.35
CA GLN A 338 -8.14 2.21 -3.93
C GLN A 338 -9.58 2.21 -3.43
N VAL A 339 -10.52 2.21 -4.38
CA VAL A 339 -11.95 2.15 -4.09
C VAL A 339 -12.58 1.05 -4.90
N LEU A 340 -13.39 0.24 -4.24
CA LEU A 340 -14.10 -0.89 -4.80
C LEU A 340 -15.59 -0.60 -4.76
N ARG A 341 -16.32 -0.98 -5.81
CA ARG A 341 -17.78 -0.88 -5.85
C ARG A 341 -18.40 -2.26 -5.96
N ALA A 342 -19.23 -2.63 -5.00
CA ALA A 342 -20.11 -3.80 -5.06
C ALA A 342 -21.57 -3.31 -5.07
N GLY A 343 -22.28 -3.54 -6.18
CA GLY A 343 -23.61 -2.97 -6.41
C GLY A 343 -23.59 -1.44 -6.37
N GLN A 344 -24.30 -0.84 -5.41
CA GLN A 344 -24.35 0.62 -5.21
C GLN A 344 -23.44 1.13 -4.09
N GLN A 345 -22.66 0.24 -3.46
CA GLN A 345 -21.83 0.60 -2.31
C GLN A 345 -20.36 0.72 -2.69
N TRP A 346 -19.79 1.89 -2.41
CA TRP A 346 -18.36 2.12 -2.42
C TRP A 346 -17.72 1.65 -1.12
N SER A 347 -16.56 1.02 -1.23
CA SER A 347 -15.66 0.69 -0.13
C SER A 347 -14.25 1.22 -0.42
N VAL A 348 -13.60 1.75 0.60
CA VAL A 348 -12.22 2.23 0.55
C VAL A 348 -11.29 1.15 1.11
N ILE A 349 -10.18 0.90 0.43
CA ILE A 349 -9.19 -0.14 0.77
C ILE A 349 -7.78 0.46 0.83
N ASP A 350 -6.80 -0.33 1.27
CA ASP A 350 -5.35 0.00 1.21
C ASP A 350 -4.95 1.30 1.94
N PHE A 351 -5.22 1.35 3.24
CA PHE A 351 -4.82 2.44 4.14
C PHE A 351 -3.33 2.44 4.49
N GLU A 352 -2.52 1.60 3.84
CA GLU A 352 -1.07 1.65 3.97
C GLU A 352 -0.54 3.06 3.69
N GLY A 353 -1.12 3.80 2.75
CA GLY A 353 -0.53 5.05 2.23
C GLY A 353 0.76 4.78 1.45
N GLU A 354 1.49 5.82 1.08
CA GLU A 354 2.67 5.70 0.19
C GLU A 354 3.76 4.74 0.76
N PRO A 355 3.99 3.55 0.16
CA PRO A 355 4.88 2.51 0.74
C PRO A 355 6.33 2.93 0.91
N ALA A 356 6.78 3.96 0.18
CA ALA A 356 8.13 4.50 0.27
C ALA A 356 8.37 5.30 1.56
N ARG A 357 7.32 5.77 2.26
CA ARG A 357 7.45 6.59 3.46
C ARG A 357 7.53 5.74 4.74
N PRO A 358 8.27 6.20 5.76
CA PRO A 358 8.28 5.57 7.08
C PRO A 358 6.88 5.48 7.70
N LEU A 359 6.59 4.40 8.43
CA LEU A 359 5.30 4.21 9.12
C LEU A 359 4.88 5.40 10.00
N THR A 360 5.83 6.01 10.69
CA THR A 360 5.61 7.16 11.56
C THR A 360 5.14 8.39 10.79
N GLU A 361 5.54 8.54 9.53
CA GLU A 361 5.05 9.60 8.65
C GLU A 361 3.67 9.27 8.08
N ARG A 362 3.44 8.01 7.69
CA ARG A 362 2.15 7.53 7.17
C ARG A 362 1.01 7.63 8.21
N ARG A 363 1.35 7.63 9.50
CA ARG A 363 0.39 7.78 10.62
C ARG A 363 0.17 9.23 11.07
N ARG A 364 0.82 10.23 10.47
CA ARG A 364 0.62 11.65 10.84
C ARG A 364 -0.76 12.13 10.42
N VAL A 365 -1.31 13.06 11.20
CA VAL A 365 -2.51 13.79 10.82
C VAL A 365 -2.21 14.77 9.68
N GLN A 366 -3.14 14.89 8.74
CA GLN A 366 -3.03 15.72 7.55
C GLN A 366 -4.40 16.28 7.17
N SER A 367 -4.43 17.31 6.33
CA SER A 367 -5.69 17.86 5.84
C SER A 367 -6.45 16.81 5.00
N PRO A 368 -7.76 16.59 5.22
CA PRO A 368 -8.62 15.77 4.37
C PRO A 368 -8.58 16.16 2.89
N VAL A 369 -8.26 17.43 2.61
CA VAL A 369 -8.12 17.97 1.26
C VAL A 369 -7.04 17.22 0.46
N ARG A 370 -6.04 16.60 1.11
CA ARG A 370 -5.04 15.78 0.43
C ARG A 370 -5.66 14.56 -0.28
N ASP A 371 -6.56 13.85 0.39
CA ASP A 371 -7.24 12.68 -0.20
C ASP A 371 -8.22 13.10 -1.29
N VAL A 372 -8.93 14.21 -1.08
CA VAL A 372 -9.78 14.83 -2.11
C VAL A 372 -8.95 15.15 -3.35
N ALA A 373 -7.83 15.87 -3.20
CA ALA A 373 -6.93 16.20 -4.30
C ALA A 373 -6.46 14.95 -5.05
N GLY A 374 -6.10 13.88 -4.32
CA GLY A 374 -5.72 12.58 -4.91
C GLY A 374 -6.82 12.00 -5.81
N MET A 375 -8.06 11.99 -5.34
CA MET A 375 -9.20 11.52 -6.14
C MET A 375 -9.49 12.42 -7.35
N LEU A 376 -9.45 13.74 -7.19
CA LEU A 376 -9.66 14.68 -8.29
C LEU A 376 -8.59 14.54 -9.40
N ARG A 377 -7.33 14.32 -9.01
CA ARG A 377 -6.24 13.97 -9.93
C ARG A 377 -6.48 12.62 -10.62
N SER A 378 -7.05 11.65 -9.93
CA SER A 378 -7.39 10.34 -10.49
C SER A 378 -8.43 10.42 -11.61
N PHE A 379 -9.48 11.26 -11.46
CA PHE A 379 -10.43 11.55 -12.55
C PHE A 379 -9.76 12.20 -13.76
N ASP A 380 -8.88 13.19 -13.51
CA ASP A 380 -8.10 13.84 -14.56
C ASP A 380 -7.23 12.85 -15.35
N TYR A 381 -6.65 11.86 -14.66
CA TYR A 381 -5.86 10.78 -15.24
C TYR A 381 -6.72 9.83 -16.07
N ALA A 382 -7.87 9.40 -15.54
CA ALA A 382 -8.79 8.50 -16.23
C ALA A 382 -9.27 9.11 -17.56
N ALA A 383 -9.67 10.38 -17.55
CA ALA A 383 -10.11 11.13 -18.74
C ALA A 383 -9.06 11.28 -19.85
N ARG A 384 -7.79 11.05 -19.53
CA ARG A 384 -6.63 11.16 -20.45
C ARG A 384 -5.94 9.83 -20.73
N SER A 385 -6.50 8.73 -20.21
CA SER A 385 -5.99 7.38 -20.43
C SER A 385 -6.20 6.88 -21.87
N ARG A 386 -7.14 7.47 -22.61
CA ARG A 386 -7.49 7.09 -24.00
C ARG A 386 -7.80 8.33 -24.84
N HIS A 387 -7.47 8.25 -26.13
CA HIS A 387 -7.80 9.31 -27.10
C HIS A 387 -9.18 9.06 -27.76
N PRO A 388 -9.92 10.12 -28.12
CA PRO A 388 -9.66 11.52 -27.75
C PRO A 388 -9.82 11.74 -26.24
N TRP A 389 -9.00 12.61 -25.66
CA TRP A 389 -9.10 12.98 -24.25
C TRP A 389 -10.44 13.67 -23.96
N ARG A 390 -11.03 13.43 -22.79
CA ARG A 390 -12.33 13.97 -22.37
C ARG A 390 -12.24 14.80 -21.09
N PRO A 391 -11.57 15.98 -21.11
CA PRO A 391 -11.41 16.80 -19.92
C PRO A 391 -12.73 17.27 -19.29
N GLU A 392 -13.80 17.41 -20.09
CA GLU A 392 -15.16 17.73 -19.65
C GLU A 392 -15.73 16.65 -18.73
N TRP A 393 -15.52 15.37 -19.06
CA TRP A 393 -15.94 14.25 -18.21
C TRP A 393 -15.26 14.30 -16.84
N ALA A 394 -13.95 14.61 -16.82
CA ALA A 394 -13.23 14.77 -15.55
C ALA A 394 -13.79 15.95 -14.74
N GLN A 395 -14.10 17.08 -15.38
CA GLN A 395 -14.65 18.24 -14.69
C GLN A 395 -16.01 17.92 -14.05
N SER A 396 -16.92 17.26 -14.78
CA SER A 396 -18.22 16.83 -14.24
C SER A 396 -18.07 15.84 -13.09
N CYS A 397 -17.15 14.88 -13.18
CA CYS A 397 -16.88 13.95 -12.08
C CYS A 397 -16.31 14.65 -10.83
N ARG A 398 -15.39 15.61 -11.03
CA ARG A 398 -14.80 16.41 -9.92
C ARG A 398 -15.87 17.22 -9.19
N GLU A 399 -16.78 17.86 -9.93
CA GLU A 399 -17.89 18.63 -9.36
C GLU A 399 -18.86 17.73 -8.59
N ALA A 400 -19.26 16.60 -9.19
CA ALA A 400 -20.16 15.64 -8.55
C ALA A 400 -19.53 15.04 -7.29
N TYR A 401 -18.25 14.67 -7.33
CA TYR A 401 -17.52 14.15 -6.17
C TYR A 401 -17.45 15.16 -5.02
N CYS A 402 -17.07 16.42 -5.28
CA CYS A 402 -17.04 17.44 -4.23
C CYS A 402 -18.45 17.72 -3.68
N ALA A 403 -19.49 17.73 -4.53
CA ALA A 403 -20.87 17.89 -4.08
C ALA A 403 -21.34 16.74 -3.18
N GLY A 404 -20.98 15.50 -3.52
CA GLY A 404 -21.28 14.34 -2.69
C GLY A 404 -20.53 14.38 -1.37
N TYR A 405 -19.25 14.74 -1.39
CA TYR A 405 -18.47 14.95 -0.17
C TYR A 405 -19.11 16.00 0.74
N ALA A 406 -19.52 17.14 0.17
CA ALA A 406 -20.13 18.24 0.91
C ALA A 406 -21.47 17.90 1.53
N ALA A 407 -22.29 17.09 0.83
CA ALA A 407 -23.59 16.64 1.31
C ALA A 407 -23.48 15.81 2.60
N GLU A 408 -22.37 15.11 2.81
CA GLU A 408 -22.15 14.24 3.97
C GLU A 408 -21.29 14.90 5.05
N ALA A 409 -20.21 15.61 4.67
CA ALA A 409 -19.26 16.19 5.63
C ALA A 409 -19.74 17.50 6.29
N ALA A 410 -20.85 18.08 5.82
CA ALA A 410 -21.32 19.42 6.17
C ALA A 410 -20.32 20.54 5.81
N TRP A 411 -19.46 20.29 4.81
CA TRP A 411 -18.56 21.28 4.24
C TRP A 411 -18.01 20.91 2.88
N ASP A 412 -17.67 21.92 2.10
CA ASP A 412 -17.17 21.70 0.75
C ASP A 412 -15.64 21.82 0.66
N PRO A 413 -14.91 20.81 0.17
CA PRO A 413 -13.47 20.89 -0.08
C PRO A 413 -13.04 22.08 -0.95
N ARG A 414 -13.97 22.64 -1.75
CA ARG A 414 -13.75 23.82 -2.59
C ARG A 414 -13.71 25.14 -1.80
N GLU A 415 -14.13 25.14 -0.53
CA GLU A 415 -14.01 26.28 0.40
C GLU A 415 -12.58 26.48 0.92
N GLU A 416 -11.66 25.54 0.68
CA GLU A 416 -10.23 25.66 0.98
C GLU A 416 -9.38 25.63 -0.31
N PRO A 417 -9.55 26.62 -1.22
CA PRO A 417 -8.96 26.56 -2.56
C PRO A 417 -7.44 26.60 -2.57
N GLU A 418 -6.79 27.28 -1.61
CA GLU A 418 -5.33 27.34 -1.50
C GLU A 418 -4.75 25.96 -1.12
N LEU A 419 -5.36 25.26 -0.16
CA LEU A 419 -4.96 23.91 0.22
C LEU A 419 -5.19 22.92 -0.92
N LEU A 420 -6.36 22.99 -1.57
CA LEU A 420 -6.68 22.10 -2.67
C LEU A 420 -5.71 22.29 -3.84
N ARG A 421 -5.43 23.55 -4.21
CA ARG A 421 -4.46 23.88 -5.26
C ARG A 421 -3.06 23.41 -4.90
N ALA A 422 -2.61 23.59 -3.66
CA ALA A 422 -1.29 23.15 -3.22
C ALA A 422 -1.15 21.62 -3.29
N TYR A 423 -2.12 20.85 -2.80
CA TYR A 423 -2.07 19.39 -2.86
C TYR A 423 -2.21 18.84 -4.28
N GLU A 424 -3.08 19.40 -5.12
CA GLU A 424 -3.15 19.01 -6.53
C GLU A 424 -1.84 19.30 -7.27
N THR A 425 -1.19 20.43 -6.95
CA THR A 425 0.10 20.83 -7.53
C THR A 425 1.23 19.89 -7.10
N ASP A 426 1.36 19.59 -5.81
CA ASP A 426 2.37 18.66 -5.30
C ASP A 426 2.19 17.25 -5.89
N ARG A 427 0.94 16.78 -6.02
CA ARG A 427 0.63 15.49 -6.65
C ARG A 427 0.98 15.50 -8.14
N ALA A 428 0.65 16.56 -8.88
CA ALA A 428 1.00 16.66 -10.31
C ALA A 428 2.53 16.69 -10.52
N VAL A 429 3.29 17.36 -9.65
CA VAL A 429 4.76 17.35 -9.68
C VAL A 429 5.32 15.95 -9.44
N TYR A 430 4.78 15.22 -8.46
CA TYR A 430 5.14 13.83 -8.21
C TYR A 430 4.85 12.93 -9.42
N GLU A 431 3.66 13.08 -10.00
CA GLU A 431 3.22 12.33 -11.18
C GLU A 431 4.14 12.56 -12.39
N VAL A 432 4.53 13.82 -12.68
CA VAL A 432 5.49 14.14 -13.75
C VAL A 432 6.80 13.39 -13.56
N LEU A 433 7.37 13.42 -12.35
CA LEU A 433 8.60 12.68 -12.04
C LEU A 433 8.45 11.17 -12.21
N TYR A 434 7.29 10.64 -11.79
CA TYR A 434 7.01 9.22 -11.89
C TYR A 434 6.89 8.77 -13.34
N GLU A 435 6.09 9.46 -14.16
CA GLU A 435 5.87 9.10 -15.56
C GLU A 435 7.15 9.28 -16.39
N ALA A 436 7.90 10.36 -16.20
CA ALA A 436 9.15 10.58 -16.92
C ALA A 436 10.16 9.43 -16.71
N ARG A 437 10.12 8.75 -15.55
CA ARG A 437 11.04 7.65 -15.23
C ARG A 437 10.54 6.27 -15.67
N HIS A 438 9.22 6.04 -15.62
CA HIS A 438 8.67 4.68 -15.77
C HIS A 438 7.81 4.52 -17.02
N ARG A 439 7.15 5.59 -17.48
CA ARG A 439 6.24 5.58 -18.64
C ARG A 439 6.32 6.92 -19.38
N PRO A 440 7.42 7.22 -20.10
CA PRO A 440 7.62 8.52 -20.75
C PRO A 440 6.47 8.91 -21.69
N ASP A 441 5.83 7.94 -22.36
CA ASP A 441 4.67 8.16 -23.23
C ASP A 441 3.45 8.74 -22.50
N TRP A 442 3.38 8.57 -21.18
CA TRP A 442 2.31 9.10 -20.32
C TRP A 442 2.60 10.50 -19.78
N LEU A 443 3.82 11.04 -19.96
CA LEU A 443 4.21 12.38 -19.49
C LEU A 443 3.25 13.52 -19.92
N PRO A 444 2.63 13.50 -21.12
CA PRO A 444 1.66 14.53 -21.50
C PRO A 444 0.46 14.65 -20.56
N VAL A 445 0.08 13.57 -19.86
CA VAL A 445 -1.07 13.52 -18.95
C VAL A 445 -0.88 14.42 -17.73
N PRO A 446 0.13 14.23 -16.86
CA PRO A 446 0.36 15.14 -15.75
C PRO A 446 0.82 16.53 -16.19
N MET A 447 1.50 16.66 -17.34
CA MET A 447 1.86 17.97 -17.90
C MET A 447 0.64 18.83 -18.28
N ALA A 448 -0.47 18.22 -18.71
CA ALA A 448 -1.72 18.96 -18.94
C ALA A 448 -2.28 19.57 -17.66
N ALA A 449 -2.15 18.88 -16.52
CA ALA A 449 -2.55 19.41 -15.22
C ALA A 449 -1.60 20.51 -14.73
N VAL A 450 -0.28 20.33 -14.93
CA VAL A 450 0.74 21.34 -14.62
C VAL A 450 0.45 22.67 -15.31
N ARG A 451 0.13 22.66 -16.62
CA ARG A 451 -0.23 23.87 -17.37
C ARG A 451 -1.42 24.59 -16.72
N ARG A 452 -2.51 23.86 -16.49
CA ARG A 452 -3.73 24.38 -15.85
C ARG A 452 -3.48 24.95 -14.45
N LEU A 453 -2.67 24.29 -13.64
CA LEU A 453 -2.40 24.70 -12.24
C LEU A 453 -1.44 25.90 -12.17
N ALA A 454 -0.53 26.01 -13.13
CA ALA A 454 0.40 27.13 -13.24
C ALA A 454 -0.24 28.42 -13.77
N GLU A 455 -1.33 28.33 -14.54
CA GLU A 455 -2.05 29.49 -15.10
C GLU A 455 -3.01 30.18 -14.12
N ARG A 456 -3.40 29.53 -13.02
CA ARG A 456 -4.33 30.06 -12.00
C ARG A 456 -3.69 31.07 -11.04
N CYS A 457 -2.91 32.01 -11.57
CA CYS A 457 -2.33 33.12 -10.80
C CYS A 457 -3.35 34.20 -10.46
#